data_AF-A0A2I0IXU3-F1
#
_entry.id   AF-A0A2I0IXU3-F1
#
_cell.length_a   1.000
_cell.length_b   1.000
_cell.length_c   1.000
_cell.angle_alpha   90.00
_cell.angle_beta   90.00
_cell.angle_gamma   90.00
#
_symmetry.space_group_name_H-M   'P 1'
#
loop_
_entity.id
_entity.type
_entity.pdbx_description
1 polymer ?
#
loop_
_entity_poly.entity_id
_entity_poly.type
_entity_poly.pdbx_seq_one_letter_code
_entity_poly.pdbx_strand_id
1 'polypeptide(L)'
;MRLPSKFKVPEFKTYEGTTDPRYHLRHYRGKMLQYWEYEEFVIHSFQDSLSGSALDWFMSLKVEDIPTWEDLSRKFTDQYRYCAEAPPSSYGSPDGIPAAP
;
A
#
# COMPACT_ATOMS: atom_id res chain seq x y z
N MET A 1 -23.88 -9.51 -3.43
CA MET A 1 -23.11 -10.20 -2.36
C MET A 1 -23.91 -10.21 -1.06
N ARG A 2 -23.98 -11.35 -0.34
CA ARG A 2 -24.47 -11.38 1.05
C ARG A 2 -23.27 -11.31 1.97
N LEU A 3 -22.96 -10.12 2.47
CA LEU A 3 -21.93 -9.93 3.49
C LEU A 3 -22.43 -10.50 4.83
N PRO A 4 -21.57 -11.11 5.66
CA PRO A 4 -21.96 -11.61 6.97
C PRO A 4 -22.47 -10.46 7.86
N SER A 5 -23.59 -10.66 8.57
CA SER A 5 -24.30 -9.64 9.37
C SER A 5 -23.52 -9.06 10.57
N LYS A 6 -22.27 -9.46 10.79
CA LYS A 6 -21.36 -8.91 11.82
C LYS A 6 -20.08 -8.36 11.21
N PHE A 7 -20.25 -7.66 10.09
CA PHE A 7 -19.14 -7.05 9.38
C PHE A 7 -18.59 -5.85 10.17
N LYS A 8 -17.29 -5.91 10.48
CA LYS A 8 -16.53 -4.77 10.97
C LYS A 8 -15.24 -4.75 10.18
N VAL A 9 -15.04 -3.69 9.39
CA VAL A 9 -13.76 -3.45 8.70
C VAL A 9 -12.67 -3.49 9.79
N PRO A 10 -11.65 -4.35 9.67
CA PRO A 10 -10.53 -4.32 10.59
C PRO A 10 -9.82 -2.97 10.45
N GLU A 11 -9.35 -2.41 11.56
CA GLU A 11 -8.55 -1.20 11.49
C GLU A 11 -7.20 -1.53 10.82
N PHE A 12 -6.87 -0.83 9.75
CA PHE A 12 -5.64 -1.04 9.00
C PHE A 12 -4.58 -0.03 9.42
N LYS A 13 -3.31 -0.45 9.38
CA LYS A 13 -2.22 0.52 9.35
C LYS A 13 -2.24 1.12 7.95
N THR A 14 -2.39 2.43 7.88
CA THR A 14 -2.42 3.17 6.61
C THR A 14 -1.05 3.12 5.93
N TYR A 15 -1.07 2.83 4.64
CA TYR A 15 0.12 2.82 3.79
C TYR A 15 0.20 4.13 2.99
N GLU A 16 1.29 4.86 3.18
CA GLU A 16 1.54 6.15 2.54
C GLU A 16 2.45 6.07 1.31
N GLY A 17 2.95 4.87 0.95
CA GLY A 17 3.91 4.72 -0.14
C GLY A 17 5.38 4.87 0.28
N THR A 18 5.72 4.62 1.54
CA THR A 18 7.10 4.80 2.07
C THR A 18 7.76 3.51 2.55
N THR A 19 7.03 2.39 2.53
CA THR A 19 7.51 1.08 3.02
C THR A 19 7.39 0.04 1.92
N ASP A 20 7.92 -1.17 2.13
CA ASP A 20 7.82 -2.23 1.13
C ASP A 20 6.34 -2.60 0.87
N PRO A 21 5.85 -2.51 -0.38
CA PRO A 21 4.44 -2.77 -0.70
C PRO A 21 4.04 -4.23 -0.48
N ARG A 22 4.99 -5.18 -0.60
CA ARG A 22 4.71 -6.61 -0.39
C ARG A 22 4.45 -6.91 1.09
N TYR A 23 5.12 -6.19 2.00
CA TYR A 23 4.84 -6.26 3.42
C TYR A 23 3.40 -5.80 3.72
N HIS A 24 2.97 -4.67 3.13
CA HIS A 24 1.60 -4.18 3.28
C HIS A 24 0.57 -5.19 2.77
N LEU A 25 0.75 -5.73 1.57
CA LEU A 25 -0.13 -6.75 0.98
C LEU A 25 -0.28 -7.99 1.87
N ARG A 26 0.83 -8.49 2.45
CA ARG A 26 0.82 -9.64 3.37
C ARG A 26 0.04 -9.33 4.64
N HIS A 27 0.25 -8.16 5.22
CA HIS A 27 -0.44 -7.74 6.44
C HIS A 27 -1.95 -7.57 6.20
N TYR A 28 -2.31 -6.90 5.10
CA TYR A 28 -3.69 -6.71 4.68
C TYR A 28 -4.40 -8.04 4.46
N ARG A 29 -3.79 -8.95 3.69
CA ARG A 29 -4.33 -10.30 3.45
C ARG A 29 -4.57 -11.08 4.74
N GLY A 30 -3.66 -10.98 5.72
CA GLY A 30 -3.84 -11.61 7.03
C GLY A 30 -5.07 -11.11 7.78
N LYS A 31 -5.33 -9.80 7.76
CA LYS A 31 -6.52 -9.18 8.39
C LYS A 31 -7.82 -9.50 7.65
N MET A 32 -7.75 -9.71 6.34
CA MET A 32 -8.90 -9.98 5.48
C MET A 32 -9.14 -11.47 5.22
N LEU A 33 -8.42 -12.36 5.89
CA LEU A 33 -8.46 -13.81 5.63
C LEU A 33 -9.89 -14.39 5.75
N GLN A 34 -10.68 -13.93 6.73
CA GLN A 34 -12.07 -14.36 6.93
C GLN A 34 -13.03 -13.90 5.81
N TYR A 35 -12.61 -12.92 5.00
CA TYR A 35 -13.37 -12.37 3.88
C TYR A 35 -12.76 -12.73 2.54
N TRP A 36 -11.74 -13.59 2.51
CA TRP A 36 -10.95 -13.88 1.31
C TRP A 36 -11.78 -14.50 0.17
N GLU A 37 -12.88 -15.16 0.50
CA GLU A 37 -13.84 -15.68 -0.51
C GLU A 37 -14.67 -14.58 -1.17
N TYR A 38 -14.69 -13.36 -0.61
CA TYR A 38 -15.41 -12.19 -1.14
C TYR A 38 -14.42 -11.23 -1.81
N GLU A 39 -13.78 -11.67 -2.88
CA GLU A 39 -12.64 -10.97 -3.48
C GLU A 39 -12.93 -9.52 -3.89
N GLU A 40 -14.07 -9.24 -4.53
CA GLU A 40 -14.50 -7.86 -4.88
C GLU A 40 -14.56 -6.95 -3.64
N PHE A 41 -15.05 -7.50 -2.52
CA PHE A 41 -15.12 -6.78 -1.26
C PHE A 41 -13.72 -6.56 -0.66
N VAL A 42 -12.82 -7.55 -0.75
CA VAL A 42 -11.42 -7.43 -0.34
C VAL A 42 -10.70 -6.36 -1.18
N ILE A 43 -10.95 -6.31 -2.49
CA ILE A 43 -10.40 -5.28 -3.38
C ILE A 43 -10.95 -3.90 -2.99
N HIS A 44 -12.27 -3.76 -2.84
CA HIS A 44 -12.88 -2.48 -2.50
C HIS A 44 -12.45 -1.93 -1.14
N SER A 45 -12.32 -2.78 -0.13
CA SER A 45 -11.88 -2.36 1.21
C SER A 45 -10.36 -2.17 1.31
N PHE A 46 -9.61 -2.35 0.22
CA PHE A 46 -8.18 -2.05 0.20
C PHE A 46 -7.93 -0.55 0.37
N GLN A 47 -8.83 0.31 -0.12
CA GLN A 47 -8.75 1.77 0.03
C GLN A 47 -8.66 2.23 1.49
N ASP A 48 -9.33 1.54 2.41
CA ASP A 48 -9.29 1.84 3.86
C ASP A 48 -7.92 1.58 4.48
N SER A 49 -7.04 0.88 3.77
CA SER A 49 -5.66 0.61 4.19
C SER A 49 -4.64 1.58 3.60
N LEU A 50 -5.07 2.57 2.81
CA LEU A 50 -4.21 3.49 2.08
C LEU A 50 -4.46 4.94 2.51
N SER A 51 -3.44 5.78 2.38
CA SER A 51 -3.54 7.22 2.62
C SER A 51 -2.65 8.02 1.67
N GLY A 52 -2.93 9.32 1.55
CA GLY A 52 -2.15 10.22 0.71
C GLY A 52 -2.09 9.76 -0.74
N SER A 53 -0.88 9.77 -1.31
CA SER A 53 -0.63 9.37 -2.71
C SER A 53 -1.00 7.92 -3.01
N ALA A 54 -1.00 7.02 -2.02
CA ALA A 54 -1.42 5.64 -2.20
C ALA A 54 -2.92 5.50 -2.41
N LEU A 55 -3.70 6.28 -1.66
CA LEU A 55 -5.14 6.32 -1.82
C LEU A 55 -5.53 6.95 -3.16
N ASP A 56 -4.89 8.07 -3.52
CA ASP A 56 -5.13 8.76 -4.81
C ASP A 56 -4.87 7.83 -6.00
N TRP A 57 -3.74 7.12 -5.97
CA TRP A 57 -3.44 6.10 -6.97
C TRP A 57 -4.54 5.03 -7.08
N PHE A 58 -4.99 4.48 -5.95
CA PHE A 58 -6.03 3.45 -5.97
C PHE A 58 -7.35 3.98 -6.55
N MET A 59 -7.73 5.21 -6.22
CA MET A 59 -8.94 5.87 -6.75
C MET A 59 -8.86 6.16 -8.25
N SER A 60 -7.64 6.28 -8.79
CA SER A 60 -7.44 6.48 -10.23
C SER A 60 -7.62 5.20 -11.06
N LEU A 61 -7.64 4.02 -10.42
CA LEU A 61 -7.81 2.73 -11.09
C LEU A 61 -9.26 2.54 -11.52
N LYS A 62 -9.46 1.95 -12.70
CA LYS A 62 -10.79 1.50 -13.13
C LYS A 62 -11.08 0.13 -12.55
N VAL A 63 -12.34 -0.16 -12.27
CA VAL A 63 -12.76 -1.49 -11.78
C VAL A 63 -12.37 -2.61 -12.76
N GLU A 64 -12.36 -2.30 -14.06
CA GLU A 64 -11.98 -3.20 -15.15
C GLU A 64 -10.49 -3.55 -15.15
N ASP A 65 -9.64 -2.69 -14.58
CA ASP A 65 -8.19 -2.87 -14.50
C ASP A 65 -7.76 -3.79 -13.34
N ILE A 66 -8.65 -4.01 -12.36
CA ILE A 66 -8.40 -4.79 -11.14
C ILE A 66 -9.53 -5.80 -10.87
N PRO A 67 -9.81 -6.74 -11.79
CA PRO A 67 -10.90 -7.71 -11.62
C PRO A 67 -10.61 -8.74 -10.51
N THR A 68 -9.34 -8.93 -10.14
CA THR A 68 -8.91 -9.88 -9.12
C THR A 68 -7.92 -9.27 -8.14
N TRP A 69 -7.77 -9.90 -6.97
CA TRP A 69 -6.75 -9.49 -6.00
C TRP A 69 -5.34 -9.59 -6.60
N GLU A 70 -5.11 -10.57 -7.47
CA GLU A 70 -3.81 -10.76 -8.13
C GLU A 70 -3.45 -9.54 -8.99
N ASP A 71 -4.40 -9.02 -9.77
CA ASP A 71 -4.19 -7.84 -10.61
C ASP A 71 -3.93 -6.59 -9.79
N LEU A 72 -4.70 -6.37 -8.72
CA LEU A 72 -4.47 -5.28 -7.77
C LEU A 72 -3.06 -5.39 -7.16
N SER A 73 -2.68 -6.57 -6.67
CA SER A 73 -1.41 -6.79 -5.99
C SER A 73 -0.20 -6.56 -6.91
N ARG A 74 -0.31 -6.97 -8.19
CA ARG A 74 0.71 -6.73 -9.22
C ARG A 74 0.87 -5.24 -9.49
N LYS A 75 -0.23 -4.54 -9.77
CA LYS A 75 -0.21 -3.10 -10.04
C LYS A 75 0.32 -2.30 -8.85
N PHE A 76 -0.11 -2.65 -7.64
CA PHE A 76 0.35 -1.99 -6.42
C PHE A 76 1.86 -2.19 -6.21
N THR A 77 2.35 -3.41 -6.39
CA THR A 77 3.78 -3.69 -6.24
C THR A 77 4.61 -2.99 -7.32
N ASP A 78 4.12 -2.92 -8.56
CA ASP A 78 4.83 -2.22 -9.64
C ASP A 78 4.86 -0.70 -9.41
N GLN A 79 3.73 -0.11 -8.99
CA GLN A 79 3.61 1.30 -8.66
C GLN A 79 4.58 1.73 -7.55
N TYR A 80 4.69 0.92 -6.50
CA TYR A 80 5.50 1.23 -5.31
C TYR A 80 6.81 0.45 -5.23
N ARG A 81 7.27 -0.13 -6.35
CA ARG A 81 8.49 -0.95 -6.40
C ARG A 81 9.69 -0.24 -5.81
N TYR A 82 9.83 1.05 -6.11
CA TYR A 82 10.95 1.89 -5.70
C TYR A 82 10.84 2.44 -4.28
N CYS A 83 9.67 2.35 -3.63
CA CYS A 83 9.50 2.76 -2.23
C CYS A 83 10.20 1.81 -1.26
N ALA A 84 10.55 0.60 -1.72
CA ALA A 84 11.43 -0.32 -0.99
C ALA A 84 12.92 0.07 -1.10
N GLU A 85 13.29 0.95 -2.03
CA GLU A 85 14.66 1.37 -2.36
C GLU A 85 14.82 2.89 -2.22
N ALA A 86 14.27 3.50 -1.18
CA ALA A 86 14.85 4.76 -0.74
C ALA A 86 16.20 4.40 -0.08
N PRO A 87 17.36 4.71 -0.68
CA PRO A 87 18.59 4.70 0.11
C PRO A 87 18.33 5.62 1.31
N PRO A 88 18.84 5.31 2.53
CA PRO A 88 18.92 6.35 3.53
C PRO A 88 19.66 7.47 2.83
N SER A 89 19.00 8.61 2.65
CA SER A 89 19.62 9.80 2.10
C SER A 89 20.91 9.95 2.86
N SER A 90 22.03 9.62 2.20
CA SER A 90 23.33 9.82 2.77
C SER A 90 23.33 11.30 3.04
N TYR A 91 23.36 11.66 4.32
CA TYR A 91 23.54 13.00 4.79
C TYR A 91 24.78 13.51 4.04
N GLY A 92 24.55 14.26 2.96
CA GLY A 92 25.58 14.99 2.29
C GLY A 92 25.94 16.10 3.26
N SER A 93 26.89 15.83 4.15
CA SER A 93 27.67 16.88 4.77
C SER A 93 28.63 17.40 3.70
N PRO A 94 28.47 18.64 3.21
CA PRO A 94 29.61 19.45 2.86
C PRO A 94 30.02 20.20 4.14
N ASP A 95 30.57 19.50 5.13
CA ASP A 95 31.40 20.21 6.11
C ASP A 95 32.73 20.46 5.42
N GLY A 96 32.81 21.66 4.84
CA GLY A 96 33.97 22.13 4.11
C GLY A 96 34.03 23.64 4.23
N ILE A 97 34.47 24.14 5.39
CA ILE A 97 35.25 25.38 5.45
C ILE A 97 36.43 25.15 6.40
N PRO A 98 37.68 25.06 5.90
CA PRO A 98 38.85 25.08 6.76
C PRO A 98 39.02 26.48 7.37
N ALA A 99 39.31 26.53 8.68
CA ALA A 99 39.76 27.75 9.33
C ALA A 99 41.12 28.16 8.72
N ALA A 100 41.16 29.37 8.15
CA ALA A 100 42.35 30.01 7.61
C ALA A 100 43.34 30.38 8.75
N PRO A 101 44.64 30.56 8.45
CA PRO A 101 45.73 30.54 9.44
C PRO A 101 45.76 31.73 10.38
#